data_AF-A0A6N2EK73-F1
#
_entry.id   AF-A0A6N2EK73-F1
#
_cell.length_a   1.000
_cell.length_b   1.000
_cell.length_c   1.000
_cell.angle_alpha   90.00
_cell.angle_beta   90.00
_cell.angle_gamma   90.00
#
_symmetry.space_group_name_H-M   'P 1'
#
loop_
_entity.id
_entity.type
_entity.pdbx_description
1 polymer ?
#
loop_
_entity_poly.entity_id
_entity_poly.type
_entity_poly.pdbx_seq_one_letter_code
_entity_poly.pdbx_strand_id
1 'polypeptide(L)'
;MPESLGVQDARRRLPELLRRAEAGEQLVINRNGEPVAALVPLHQRHVPQRRRLLGLRGTGRGYWSQASGNRQSAQDHQGDTSPPLDLHHLPYGALIGFEASALIDFLKGTAGSGGFTSRLLGGIARGYWRGQISSLSLMRLLEGPLSQGHETRAQSYRQVFADVQAWQVVAVDAAVAEAAARLRQRPAAVGELSAAAALELAAAISARAAVLVSNDAEVLDCHLVLDAIDMPVVPGSGHLQPRRSSR
;
A
#
# COMPACT_ATOMS: atom_id res chain seq x y z
N MET A 1 29.36 -17.53 7.16
CA MET A 1 29.23 -16.34 8.01
C MET A 1 29.40 -15.13 7.10
N PRO A 2 28.47 -14.15 7.10
CA PRO A 2 28.59 -12.99 6.23
C PRO A 2 29.85 -12.19 6.60
N GLU A 3 30.59 -11.77 5.58
CA GLU A 3 31.80 -10.96 5.76
C GLU A 3 31.42 -9.64 6.44
N SER A 4 32.24 -9.20 7.39
CA SER A 4 31.95 -8.05 8.23
C SER A 4 32.95 -6.94 7.99
N LEU A 5 32.47 -5.70 7.85
CA LEU A 5 33.26 -4.54 7.48
C LEU A 5 32.95 -3.35 8.38
N GLY A 6 33.98 -2.60 8.81
CA GLY A 6 33.78 -1.37 9.58
C GLY A 6 33.07 -0.27 8.78
N VAL A 7 32.29 0.57 9.47
CA VAL A 7 31.49 1.65 8.84
C VAL A 7 32.33 2.66 8.06
N GLN A 8 33.57 2.92 8.48
CA GLN A 8 34.48 3.82 7.77
C GLN A 8 34.96 3.22 6.45
N ASP A 9 35.29 1.93 6.44
CA ASP A 9 35.67 1.21 5.22
C ASP A 9 34.49 1.04 4.28
N ALA A 10 33.29 0.79 4.84
CA ALA A 10 32.05 0.72 4.07
C ALA A 10 31.79 2.04 3.32
N ARG A 11 32.01 3.18 3.98
CA ARG A 11 31.85 4.49 3.35
C ARG A 11 32.85 4.74 2.22
N ARG A 12 34.13 4.36 2.41
CA ARG A 12 35.19 4.54 1.38
C ARG A 12 34.98 3.64 0.16
N ARG A 13 34.43 2.44 0.37
CA ARG A 13 34.28 1.41 -0.66
C ARG A 13 32.84 1.25 -1.14
N LEU A 14 31.95 2.19 -0.82
CA LEU A 14 30.51 2.04 -1.08
C LEU A 14 30.19 1.65 -2.54
N PRO A 15 30.79 2.26 -3.58
CA PRO A 15 30.52 1.86 -4.97
C PRO A 15 30.89 0.41 -5.27
N GLU A 16 32.01 -0.08 -4.71
CA GLU A 16 32.45 -1.47 -4.83
C GLU A 16 31.49 -2.42 -4.10
N LEU A 17 31.10 -2.06 -2.88
CA LEU A 17 30.19 -2.88 -2.08
C LEU A 17 28.81 -2.99 -2.74
N LEU A 18 28.32 -1.93 -3.38
CA LEU A 18 27.10 -1.97 -4.18
C LEU A 18 27.21 -2.95 -5.34
N ARG A 19 28.33 -2.95 -6.09
CA ARG A 19 28.57 -3.94 -7.17
C ARG A 19 28.61 -5.38 -6.65
N ARG A 20 29.21 -5.60 -5.47
CA ARG A 20 29.22 -6.92 -4.81
C ARG A 20 27.82 -7.37 -4.40
N ALA A 21 27.01 -6.46 -3.85
CA ALA A 21 25.60 -6.74 -3.54
C ALA A 21 24.76 -6.98 -4.80
N GLU A 22 25.04 -6.29 -5.91
CA GLU A 22 24.44 -6.58 -7.22
C GLU A 22 24.83 -7.97 -7.73
N ALA A 23 26.06 -8.41 -7.48
CA ALA A 23 26.56 -9.75 -7.81
C ALA A 23 26.04 -10.86 -6.87
N GLY A 24 25.25 -10.53 -5.84
CA GLY A 24 24.61 -11.49 -4.95
C GLY A 24 25.32 -11.72 -3.62
N GLU A 25 26.36 -10.95 -3.30
CA GLU A 25 27.09 -11.06 -2.03
C GLU A 25 26.41 -10.32 -0.88
N GLN A 26 26.53 -10.87 0.33
CA GLN A 26 26.02 -10.26 1.57
C GLN A 26 27.17 -9.77 2.44
N LEU A 27 27.00 -8.59 3.02
CA LEU A 27 27.99 -7.98 3.90
C LEU A 27 27.32 -7.37 5.13
N VAL A 28 27.93 -7.51 6.30
CA VAL A 28 27.50 -6.82 7.53
C VAL A 28 28.41 -5.62 7.77
N ILE A 29 27.82 -4.48 8.08
CA ILE A 29 28.53 -3.25 8.41
C ILE A 29 28.51 -3.06 9.93
N ASN A 30 29.70 -2.96 10.53
CA ASN A 30 29.88 -2.78 11.96
C ASN A 30 30.25 -1.33 12.31
N ARG A 31 29.84 -0.88 13.49
CA ARG A 31 30.32 0.35 14.13
C ARG A 31 30.90 -0.02 15.49
N ASN A 32 32.19 0.24 15.68
CA ASN A 32 32.91 -0.08 16.91
C ASN A 32 32.82 -1.58 17.30
N GLY A 33 32.88 -2.47 16.32
CA GLY A 33 32.77 -3.92 16.54
C GLY A 33 31.34 -4.46 16.58
N GLU A 34 30.33 -3.60 16.79
CA GLU A 34 28.92 -3.98 16.83
C GLU A 34 28.28 -3.97 15.43
N PRO A 35 27.54 -5.00 15.01
CA PRO A 35 26.81 -4.99 13.75
C PRO A 35 25.67 -3.97 13.77
N VAL A 36 25.65 -3.03 12.82
CA VAL A 36 24.66 -1.94 12.79
C VAL A 36 23.87 -1.87 11.49
N ALA A 37 24.36 -2.46 10.40
CA ALA A 37 23.65 -2.52 9.12
C ALA A 37 24.10 -3.74 8.32
N ALA A 38 23.35 -4.09 7.27
CA ALA A 38 23.76 -5.11 6.31
C ALA A 38 23.50 -4.62 4.88
N LEU A 39 24.44 -4.91 3.98
CA LEU A 39 24.25 -4.80 2.55
C LEU A 39 23.83 -6.17 2.05
N VAL A 40 22.57 -6.27 1.62
CA VAL A 40 22.01 -7.50 1.06
C VAL A 40 21.58 -7.25 -0.38
N PRO A 41 21.78 -8.23 -1.28
CA PRO A 41 21.24 -8.18 -2.62
C PRO A 41 19.72 -8.01 -2.57
N LEU A 42 19.18 -7.08 -3.35
CA LEU A 42 17.75 -6.84 -3.39
C LEU A 42 16.96 -8.10 -3.76
N HIS A 43 17.56 -9.03 -4.53
CA HIS A 43 16.92 -10.29 -4.91
C HIS A 43 16.84 -11.34 -3.78
N GLN A 44 17.67 -11.22 -2.73
CA GLN A 44 17.62 -12.08 -1.54
C GLN A 44 16.60 -11.57 -0.51
N ARG A 45 16.07 -10.36 -0.69
CA ARG A 45 14.84 -9.91 -0.04
C ARG A 45 13.62 -10.56 -0.71
N HIS A 46 13.31 -11.83 -0.41
CA HIS A 46 12.09 -12.57 -0.83
C HIS A 46 11.44 -12.04 -2.14
N VAL A 47 12.02 -12.39 -3.29
CA VAL A 47 11.61 -11.89 -4.62
C VAL A 47 10.65 -12.78 -5.46
N PRO A 48 10.50 -14.11 -5.26
CA PRO A 48 9.72 -14.95 -6.18
C PRO A 48 8.24 -14.53 -6.35
N GLN A 49 7.53 -14.23 -5.25
CA GLN A 49 6.14 -13.78 -5.29
C GLN A 49 6.00 -12.32 -5.75
N ARG A 50 6.98 -11.47 -5.44
CA ARG A 50 7.02 -10.05 -5.82
C ARG A 50 7.11 -9.82 -7.33
N ARG A 51 7.74 -10.73 -8.08
CA ARG A 51 7.73 -10.70 -9.56
C ARG A 51 6.37 -11.07 -10.16
N ARG A 52 5.56 -11.91 -9.48
CA ARG A 52 4.22 -12.29 -9.96
C ARG A 52 3.27 -11.10 -10.02
N LEU A 53 3.43 -10.12 -9.12
CA LEU A 53 2.64 -8.89 -9.08
C LEU A 53 2.66 -8.15 -10.43
N LEU A 54 3.85 -7.93 -11.00
CA LEU A 54 3.98 -7.23 -12.28
C LEU A 54 3.44 -8.06 -13.46
N GLY A 55 3.48 -9.39 -13.35
CA GLY A 55 2.90 -10.31 -14.32
C GLY A 55 1.37 -10.33 -14.36
N LEU A 56 0.69 -9.73 -13.38
CA LEU A 56 -0.78 -9.59 -13.40
C LEU A 56 -1.26 -8.45 -14.30
N ARG A 57 -0.37 -7.57 -14.78
CA ARG A 57 -0.76 -6.46 -15.64
C ARG A 57 -1.44 -6.98 -16.91
N GLY A 58 -2.63 -6.46 -17.22
CA GLY A 58 -3.40 -6.85 -18.39
C GLY A 58 -4.16 -8.17 -18.26
N THR A 59 -3.99 -8.94 -17.18
CA THR A 59 -4.75 -10.19 -16.97
C THR A 59 -6.19 -9.95 -16.57
N GLY A 60 -6.53 -8.71 -16.24
CA GLY A 60 -7.85 -8.26 -15.81
C GLY A 60 -8.76 -7.75 -16.92
N ARG A 61 -8.32 -7.78 -18.19
CA ARG A 61 -9.15 -7.33 -19.32
C ARG A 61 -10.43 -8.15 -19.40
N GLY A 62 -11.56 -7.44 -19.49
CA GLY A 62 -12.87 -8.04 -19.65
C GLY A 62 -13.59 -8.41 -18.35
N TYR A 63 -12.94 -8.36 -17.18
CA TYR A 63 -13.59 -8.75 -15.90
C TYR A 63 -14.48 -7.70 -15.28
N TRP A 64 -14.11 -6.43 -15.43
CA TRP A 64 -14.92 -5.31 -14.99
C TRP A 64 -15.36 -4.59 -16.24
N SER A 65 -16.67 -4.34 -16.36
CA SER A 65 -17.21 -3.47 -17.39
C SER A 65 -16.39 -2.17 -17.42
N GLN A 66 -16.22 -1.61 -18.61
CA GLN A 66 -15.90 -0.19 -18.68
C GLN A 66 -17.08 0.48 -18.00
N ALA A 67 -16.88 1.19 -16.90
CA ALA A 67 -17.94 2.02 -16.37
C ALA A 67 -18.36 2.96 -17.51
N SER A 68 -19.50 2.66 -18.12
CA SER A 68 -20.27 3.57 -18.92
C SER A 68 -20.78 4.63 -17.94
N GLY A 69 -19.97 5.66 -17.77
CA GLY A 69 -20.18 6.75 -16.83
C GLY A 69 -19.29 7.92 -17.22
N ASN A 70 -19.74 8.65 -18.23
CA ASN A 70 -19.37 10.02 -18.55
C ASN A 70 -17.88 10.40 -18.40
N ARG A 71 -17.09 10.12 -19.44
CA ARG A 71 -15.77 10.74 -19.63
C ARG A 71 -15.84 12.23 -20.01
N GLN A 72 -16.98 12.89 -19.78
CA GLN A 72 -17.20 14.31 -20.02
C GLN A 72 -16.87 15.22 -18.82
N SER A 73 -16.58 14.69 -17.63
CA SER A 73 -16.23 15.55 -16.47
C SER A 73 -14.72 15.78 -16.29
N ALA A 74 -13.87 15.03 -17.03
CA ALA A 74 -12.41 15.12 -16.91
C ALA A 74 -11.78 16.25 -17.76
N GLN A 75 -12.58 17.05 -18.46
CA GLN A 75 -12.11 18.26 -19.14
C GLN A 75 -12.36 19.56 -18.35
N ASP A 76 -13.13 19.51 -17.24
CA ASP A 76 -13.48 20.72 -16.48
C ASP A 76 -12.84 20.82 -15.08
N HIS A 77 -12.08 19.83 -14.61
CA HIS A 77 -11.25 19.97 -13.40
C HIS A 77 -9.82 20.37 -13.76
N GLN A 78 -9.71 21.48 -14.49
CA GLN A 78 -8.47 22.21 -14.67
C GLN A 78 -8.25 23.06 -13.40
N GLY A 79 -7.78 22.43 -12.32
CA GLY A 79 -7.63 23.14 -11.05
C GLY A 79 -6.97 22.43 -9.88
N ASP A 80 -6.48 21.19 -10.00
CA ASP A 80 -5.66 20.61 -8.94
C ASP A 80 -4.18 20.86 -9.23
N THR A 81 -3.62 21.85 -8.54
CA THR A 81 -2.23 22.31 -8.63
C THR A 81 -1.28 21.53 -7.71
N SER A 82 -1.73 20.44 -7.10
CA SER A 82 -0.87 19.58 -6.29
C SER A 82 0.23 18.97 -7.17
N PRO A 83 1.52 19.22 -6.88
CA PRO A 83 2.60 18.61 -7.65
C PRO A 83 2.49 17.08 -7.56
N PRO A 84 2.78 16.35 -8.65
CA PRO A 84 2.73 14.89 -8.62
C PRO A 84 3.62 14.38 -7.48
N LEU A 85 3.11 13.45 -6.67
CA LEU A 85 3.84 12.88 -5.54
C LEU A 85 5.25 12.47 -5.98
N ASP A 86 6.25 13.12 -5.40
CA ASP A 86 7.64 12.75 -5.65
C ASP A 86 7.95 11.46 -4.89
N LEU A 87 8.08 10.38 -5.64
CA LEU A 87 8.40 9.06 -5.13
C LEU A 87 9.76 9.01 -4.41
N HIS A 88 10.65 9.97 -4.66
CA HIS A 88 11.95 10.06 -4.00
C HIS A 88 11.85 10.48 -2.53
N HIS A 89 10.72 11.06 -2.10
CA HIS A 89 10.48 11.43 -0.71
C HIS A 89 9.81 10.33 0.13
N LEU A 90 9.36 9.23 -0.50
CA LEU A 90 8.80 8.11 0.25
C LEU A 90 9.93 7.34 0.98
N PRO A 91 9.87 7.21 2.31
CA PRO A 91 10.91 6.52 3.05
C PRO A 91 10.99 5.04 2.65
N TYR A 92 12.19 4.48 2.73
CA TYR A 92 12.37 3.04 2.50
C TYR A 92 11.50 2.23 3.47
N GLY A 93 10.76 1.25 2.95
CA GLY A 93 9.84 0.43 3.73
C GLY A 93 8.48 1.08 4.01
N ALA A 94 8.19 2.27 3.47
CA ALA A 94 6.88 2.89 3.56
C ALA A 94 5.75 1.94 3.12
N LEU A 95 4.60 2.05 3.79
CA LEU A 95 3.37 1.38 3.39
C LEU A 95 2.61 2.27 2.39
N ILE A 96 2.31 1.71 1.23
CA ILE A 96 1.57 2.37 0.15
C ILE A 96 0.20 1.71 0.07
N GLY A 97 -0.84 2.45 0.43
CA GLY A 97 -2.22 1.97 0.35
C GLY A 97 -2.74 2.02 -1.07
N PHE A 98 -3.56 1.03 -1.43
CA PHE A 98 -4.22 0.96 -2.72
C PHE A 98 -5.71 0.69 -2.54
N GLU A 99 -6.53 1.55 -3.15
CA GLU A 99 -7.94 1.26 -3.40
C GLU A 99 -8.08 0.39 -4.66
N ALA A 100 -9.16 -0.38 -4.76
CA ALA A 100 -9.41 -1.33 -5.83
C ALA A 100 -9.34 -0.69 -7.22
N SER A 101 -9.87 0.52 -7.44
CA SER A 101 -9.89 1.19 -8.75
C SER A 101 -8.49 1.33 -9.37
N ALA A 102 -7.50 1.74 -8.57
CA ALA A 102 -6.11 1.89 -9.02
C ALA A 102 -5.50 0.54 -9.45
N LEU A 103 -5.80 -0.53 -8.70
CA LEU A 103 -5.35 -1.89 -9.00
C LEU A 103 -6.11 -2.52 -10.18
N ILE A 104 -7.41 -2.28 -10.30
CA ILE A 104 -8.25 -2.73 -11.42
C ILE A 104 -7.72 -2.16 -12.74
N ASP A 105 -7.36 -0.87 -12.78
CA ASP A 105 -6.77 -0.26 -13.97
C ASP A 105 -5.42 -0.88 -14.35
N PHE A 106 -4.57 -1.16 -13.36
CA PHE A 106 -3.33 -1.91 -13.56
C PHE A 106 -3.61 -3.31 -14.12
N LEU A 107 -4.57 -4.03 -13.55
CA LEU A 107 -4.96 -5.37 -14.02
C LEU A 107 -5.59 -5.34 -15.41
N LYS A 108 -6.38 -4.32 -15.77
CA LYS A 108 -6.88 -4.10 -17.14
C LYS A 108 -5.74 -3.77 -18.12
N GLY A 109 -4.63 -3.23 -17.62
CA GLY A 109 -3.50 -2.82 -18.45
C GLY A 109 -3.79 -1.58 -19.30
N THR A 110 -4.66 -0.68 -18.82
CA THR A 110 -4.99 0.58 -19.52
C THR A 110 -3.76 1.51 -19.59
N ALA A 111 -3.63 2.23 -20.71
CA ALA A 111 -2.59 3.26 -20.90
C ALA A 111 -3.13 4.60 -20.39
N GLY A 112 -2.38 5.32 -19.54
CA GLY A 112 -2.79 6.60 -18.95
C GLY A 112 -2.59 6.64 -17.43
N SER A 113 -3.58 6.15 -16.66
CA SER A 113 -3.55 6.08 -15.19
C SER A 113 -2.56 5.03 -14.64
N GLY A 114 -2.32 3.96 -15.41
CA GLY A 114 -1.45 2.86 -15.00
C GLY A 114 0.03 3.23 -14.85
N GLY A 115 0.50 4.39 -15.34
CA GLY A 115 1.91 4.77 -15.27
C GLY A 115 2.41 4.99 -13.84
N PHE A 116 1.65 5.73 -13.03
CA PHE A 116 2.01 6.00 -11.64
C PHE A 116 1.85 4.76 -10.75
N THR A 117 0.70 4.10 -10.81
CA THR A 117 0.45 2.83 -10.10
C THR A 117 1.50 1.78 -10.46
N SER A 118 1.86 1.63 -11.74
CA SER A 118 2.92 0.68 -12.16
C SER A 118 4.29 1.03 -11.58
N ARG A 119 4.63 2.32 -11.42
CA ARG A 119 5.88 2.72 -10.76
C ARG A 119 5.89 2.30 -9.29
N LEU A 120 4.79 2.54 -8.56
CA LEU A 120 4.64 2.13 -7.16
C LEU A 120 4.69 0.62 -6.98
N LEU A 121 3.92 -0.13 -7.78
CA LEU A 121 3.94 -1.59 -7.80
C LEU A 121 5.32 -2.13 -8.19
N GLY A 122 6.02 -1.43 -9.08
CA GLY A 122 7.42 -1.72 -9.43
C GLY A 122 8.39 -1.51 -8.27
N GLY A 123 8.17 -0.52 -7.43
CA GLY A 123 8.94 -0.29 -6.21
C GLY A 123 8.66 -1.35 -5.13
N ILE A 124 7.40 -1.75 -4.96
CA ILE A 124 7.01 -2.87 -4.08
C ILE A 124 7.64 -4.18 -4.57
N ALA A 125 7.61 -4.44 -5.88
CA ALA A 125 8.21 -5.63 -6.48
C ALA A 125 9.74 -5.70 -6.25
N ARG A 126 10.41 -4.53 -6.19
CA ARG A 126 11.84 -4.38 -5.89
C ARG A 126 12.14 -4.34 -4.38
N GLY A 127 11.10 -4.32 -3.54
CA GLY A 127 11.22 -4.24 -2.09
C GLY A 127 11.64 -2.87 -1.56
N TYR A 128 11.38 -1.78 -2.29
CA TYR A 128 11.56 -0.42 -1.78
C TYR A 128 10.46 -0.03 -0.80
N TRP A 129 9.25 -0.51 -1.04
CA TRP A 129 8.06 -0.22 -0.24
C TRP A 129 7.25 -1.49 -0.03
N ARG A 130 6.23 -1.41 0.83
CA ARG A 130 5.23 -2.45 1.03
C ARG A 130 3.87 -1.93 0.56
N GLY A 131 3.07 -2.80 -0.03
CA GLY A 131 1.70 -2.48 -0.39
C GLY A 131 0.73 -2.73 0.76
N GLN A 132 -0.34 -1.97 0.81
CA GLN A 132 -1.47 -2.15 1.70
C GLN A 132 -2.75 -2.16 0.85
N ILE A 133 -3.68 -3.03 1.21
CA ILE A 133 -5.02 -3.11 0.60
C ILE A 133 -6.04 -3.46 1.70
N SER A 134 -7.25 -2.93 1.63
CA SER A 134 -8.32 -3.34 2.53
C SER A 134 -8.96 -4.66 2.08
N SER A 135 -9.67 -5.35 2.98
CA SER A 135 -10.50 -6.50 2.63
C SER A 135 -11.64 -6.14 1.67
N LEU A 136 -12.11 -4.89 1.71
CA LEU A 136 -13.11 -4.35 0.79
C LEU A 136 -12.54 -4.23 -0.63
N SER A 137 -11.35 -3.64 -0.77
CA SER A 137 -10.67 -3.56 -2.06
C SER A 137 -10.28 -4.94 -2.60
N LEU A 138 -9.84 -5.86 -1.74
CA LEU A 138 -9.59 -7.24 -2.14
C LEU A 138 -10.87 -7.92 -2.66
N MET A 139 -12.00 -7.76 -1.98
CA MET A 139 -13.29 -8.28 -2.44
C MET A 139 -13.62 -7.79 -3.85
N ARG A 140 -13.53 -6.48 -4.11
CA ARG A 140 -13.78 -5.86 -5.43
C ARG A 140 -12.85 -6.38 -6.53
N LEU A 141 -11.59 -6.66 -6.20
CA LEU A 141 -10.64 -7.28 -7.12
C LEU A 141 -10.98 -8.73 -7.48
N LEU A 142 -11.66 -9.44 -6.57
CA LEU A 142 -12.06 -10.83 -6.80
C LEU A 142 -13.41 -10.92 -7.51
N GLU A 143 -14.33 -9.97 -7.29
CA GLU A 143 -15.65 -9.92 -7.92
C GLU A 143 -15.59 -10.01 -9.45
N GLY A 144 -14.64 -9.31 -10.09
CA GLY A 144 -14.47 -9.32 -11.54
C GLY A 144 -14.35 -10.75 -12.11
N PRO A 145 -13.26 -11.47 -11.83
CA PRO A 145 -13.11 -12.86 -12.31
C PRO A 145 -14.15 -13.82 -11.74
N LEU A 146 -14.58 -13.67 -10.49
CA LEU A 146 -15.57 -14.58 -9.88
C LEU A 146 -16.95 -14.46 -10.54
N SER A 147 -17.36 -13.25 -10.95
CA SER A 147 -18.63 -13.04 -11.67
C SER A 147 -18.72 -13.76 -13.01
N GLN A 148 -17.56 -14.15 -13.57
CA GLN A 148 -17.44 -14.90 -14.82
C GLN A 148 -17.05 -16.37 -14.60
N GLY A 149 -17.03 -16.84 -13.35
CA GLY A 149 -16.65 -18.21 -12.99
C GLY A 149 -15.15 -18.50 -13.14
N HIS A 150 -14.29 -17.48 -13.28
CA HIS A 150 -12.85 -17.65 -13.47
C HIS A 150 -12.08 -17.76 -12.14
N GLU A 151 -12.37 -18.83 -11.38
CA GLU A 151 -11.81 -19.12 -10.05
C GLU A 151 -10.28 -19.10 -10.01
N THR A 152 -9.62 -19.72 -10.99
CA THR A 152 -8.15 -19.75 -11.07
C THR A 152 -7.55 -18.34 -11.14
N ARG A 153 -8.27 -17.38 -11.74
CA ARG A 153 -7.82 -15.98 -11.79
C ARG A 153 -8.03 -15.25 -10.48
N ALA A 154 -9.20 -15.41 -9.86
CA ALA A 154 -9.46 -14.88 -8.52
C ALA A 154 -8.39 -15.39 -7.53
N GLN A 155 -8.08 -16.69 -7.58
CA GLN A 155 -7.05 -17.29 -6.74
C GLN A 155 -5.65 -16.74 -7.04
N SER A 156 -5.33 -16.47 -8.31
CA SER A 156 -4.06 -15.84 -8.70
C SER A 156 -3.91 -14.44 -8.10
N TYR A 157 -4.98 -13.65 -8.08
CA TYR A 157 -4.98 -12.32 -7.44
C TYR A 157 -4.82 -12.43 -5.94
N ARG A 158 -5.61 -13.28 -5.28
CA ARG A 158 -5.51 -13.53 -3.84
C ARG A 158 -4.11 -13.94 -3.42
N GLN A 159 -3.46 -14.83 -4.17
CA GLN A 159 -2.10 -15.31 -3.86
C GLN A 159 -1.03 -14.21 -3.89
N VAL A 160 -1.19 -13.17 -4.70
CA VAL A 160 -0.27 -12.04 -4.73
C VAL A 160 -0.42 -11.18 -3.48
N PHE A 161 -1.64 -10.87 -3.07
CA PHE A 161 -1.91 -10.06 -1.88
C PHE A 161 -1.72 -10.84 -0.56
N ALA A 162 -1.60 -12.16 -0.62
CA ALA A 162 -1.29 -13.01 0.53
C ALA A 162 0.21 -13.02 0.91
N ASP A 163 1.10 -12.46 0.08
CA ASP A 163 2.52 -12.32 0.42
C ASP A 163 2.70 -11.23 1.50
N VAL A 164 2.73 -11.65 2.76
CA VAL A 164 2.87 -10.76 3.93
C VAL A 164 4.16 -9.94 3.95
N GLN A 165 5.19 -10.36 3.20
CA GLN A 165 6.45 -9.62 3.08
C GLN A 165 6.32 -8.45 2.10
N ALA A 166 5.38 -8.50 1.16
CA ALA A 166 5.14 -7.45 0.18
C ALA A 166 3.86 -6.66 0.46
N TRP A 167 2.87 -7.29 1.08
CA TRP A 167 1.52 -6.79 1.25
C TRP A 167 1.04 -6.88 2.69
N GLN A 168 0.19 -5.93 3.07
CA GLN A 168 -0.66 -5.99 4.25
C GLN A 168 -2.12 -5.90 3.81
N VAL A 169 -2.91 -6.90 4.17
CA VAL A 169 -4.37 -6.85 3.99
C VAL A 169 -5.00 -6.38 5.30
N VAL A 170 -5.72 -5.27 5.27
CA VAL A 170 -6.40 -4.68 6.43
C VAL A 170 -7.86 -5.11 6.43
N ALA A 171 -8.30 -5.77 7.50
CA ALA A 171 -9.70 -6.13 7.65
C ALA A 171 -10.55 -4.88 7.91
N VAL A 172 -11.70 -4.80 7.26
CA VAL A 172 -12.74 -3.83 7.63
C VAL A 172 -13.49 -4.37 8.84
N ASP A 173 -13.04 -3.99 10.02
CA ASP A 173 -13.61 -4.38 11.32
C ASP A 173 -14.37 -3.22 11.98
N ALA A 174 -14.80 -3.41 13.24
CA ALA A 174 -15.53 -2.39 13.99
C ALA A 174 -14.73 -1.10 14.18
N ALA A 175 -13.41 -1.18 14.36
CA ALA A 175 -12.57 0.00 14.56
C ALA A 175 -12.42 0.79 13.26
N VAL A 176 -12.25 0.10 12.12
CA VAL A 176 -12.24 0.74 10.79
C VAL A 176 -13.60 1.36 10.49
N ALA A 177 -14.71 0.67 10.80
CA ALA A 177 -16.07 1.18 10.61
C ALA A 177 -16.35 2.44 11.46
N GLU A 178 -15.91 2.45 12.72
CA GLU A 178 -16.04 3.62 13.58
C GLU A 178 -15.22 4.81 13.05
N ALA A 179 -13.96 4.57 12.65
CA ALA A 179 -13.11 5.60 12.05
C ALA A 179 -13.74 6.16 10.76
N ALA A 180 -14.30 5.31 9.90
CA ALA A 180 -15.01 5.72 8.69
C ALA A 180 -16.25 6.57 9.01
N ALA A 181 -17.04 6.17 10.00
CA ALA A 181 -18.19 6.97 10.45
C ALA A 181 -17.75 8.36 10.92
N ARG A 182 -16.66 8.46 11.68
CA ARG A 182 -16.08 9.75 12.12
C ARG A 182 -15.58 10.60 10.95
N LEU A 183 -14.91 9.99 9.96
CA LEU A 183 -14.48 10.70 8.74
C LEU A 183 -15.67 11.33 8.02
N ARG A 184 -16.80 10.63 7.94
CA ARG A 184 -18.03 11.13 7.31
C ARG A 184 -18.75 12.24 8.07
N GLN A 185 -18.50 12.39 9.37
CA GLN A 185 -19.04 13.52 10.16
C GLN A 185 -18.20 14.78 10.03
N ARG A 186 -17.00 14.70 9.43
CA ARG A 186 -16.18 15.90 9.22
C ARG A 186 -16.82 16.75 8.12
N PRO A 187 -16.90 18.08 8.31
CA PRO A 187 -17.30 18.97 7.23
C PRO A 187 -16.31 18.81 6.06
N ALA A 188 -16.78 18.28 4.94
CA ALA A 188 -15.97 18.16 3.74
C ALA A 188 -15.93 19.51 3.00
N ALA A 189 -14.79 19.85 2.41
CA ALA A 189 -14.69 20.99 1.51
C ALA A 189 -15.46 20.76 0.20
N VAL A 190 -15.67 19.49 -0.19
CA VAL A 190 -16.32 19.05 -1.43
C VAL A 190 -17.10 17.75 -1.15
N GLY A 191 -18.42 17.75 -1.35
CA GLY A 191 -19.28 16.56 -1.37
C GLY A 191 -19.41 15.74 -0.07
N GLU A 192 -20.45 14.91 0.03
CA GLU A 192 -20.53 13.91 1.10
C GLU A 192 -19.71 12.67 0.74
N LEU A 193 -18.81 12.26 1.63
CA LEU A 193 -18.01 11.04 1.45
C LEU A 193 -18.88 9.79 1.54
N SER A 194 -18.84 8.94 0.50
CA SER A 194 -19.55 7.66 0.52
C SER A 194 -19.05 6.73 1.62
N ALA A 195 -19.90 5.80 2.05
CA ALA A 195 -19.52 4.80 3.06
C ALA A 195 -18.31 3.96 2.61
N ALA A 196 -18.23 3.65 1.32
CA ALA A 196 -17.11 2.88 0.76
C ALA A 196 -15.80 3.67 0.79
N ALA A 197 -15.80 4.91 0.29
CA ALA A 197 -14.61 5.76 0.30
C ALA A 197 -14.11 6.03 1.73
N ALA A 198 -15.04 6.24 2.68
CA ALA A 198 -14.70 6.40 4.09
C ALA A 198 -14.03 5.16 4.71
N LEU A 199 -14.50 3.96 4.36
CA LEU A 199 -13.90 2.70 4.81
C LEU A 199 -12.48 2.50 4.25
N GLU A 200 -12.25 2.84 2.99
CA GLU A 200 -10.94 2.74 2.36
C GLU A 200 -9.93 3.72 2.98
N LEU A 201 -10.34 4.98 3.20
CA LEU A 201 -9.52 5.96 3.91
C LEU A 201 -9.24 5.53 5.35
N ALA A 202 -10.25 5.05 6.08
CA ALA A 202 -10.08 4.56 7.45
C ALA A 202 -9.11 3.38 7.51
N ALA A 203 -9.18 2.44 6.57
CA ALA A 203 -8.25 1.31 6.49
C ALA A 203 -6.81 1.77 6.20
N ALA A 204 -6.62 2.73 5.29
CA ALA A 204 -5.32 3.33 4.98
C ALA A 204 -4.70 4.04 6.21
N ILE A 205 -5.49 4.86 6.90
CA ILE A 205 -5.07 5.57 8.12
C ILE A 205 -4.73 4.59 9.23
N SER A 206 -5.58 3.58 9.46
CA SER A 206 -5.36 2.56 10.50
C SER A 206 -4.05 1.79 10.31
N ALA A 207 -3.71 1.48 9.05
CA ALA A 207 -2.44 0.83 8.71
C ALA A 207 -1.24 1.79 8.63
N ARG A 208 -1.46 3.09 8.86
CA ARG A 208 -0.44 4.14 8.73
C ARG A 208 0.22 4.13 7.34
N ALA A 209 -0.59 3.96 6.30
CA ALA A 209 -0.13 4.13 4.94
C ALA A 209 0.39 5.56 4.73
N ALA A 210 1.53 5.69 4.07
CA ALA A 210 2.15 6.98 3.74
C ALA A 210 1.41 7.70 2.60
N VAL A 211 0.64 6.95 1.79
CA VAL A 211 -0.22 7.46 0.74
C VAL A 211 -1.32 6.42 0.46
N LEU A 212 -2.50 6.86 0.04
CA LEU A 212 -3.54 6.02 -0.56
C LEU A 212 -3.64 6.34 -2.05
N VAL A 213 -3.54 5.31 -2.89
CA VAL A 213 -3.65 5.43 -4.35
C VAL A 213 -5.05 5.01 -4.77
N SER A 214 -5.77 5.90 -5.44
CA SER A 214 -7.12 5.67 -5.96
C SER A 214 -7.31 6.35 -7.31
N ASN A 215 -8.20 5.81 -8.14
CA ASN A 215 -8.75 6.48 -9.32
C ASN A 215 -10.23 6.86 -9.13
N ASP A 216 -10.78 6.61 -7.94
CA ASP A 216 -12.13 7.03 -7.55
C ASP A 216 -12.10 8.54 -7.23
N ALA A 217 -12.96 9.31 -7.90
CA ALA A 217 -13.02 10.75 -7.74
C ALA A 217 -13.33 11.18 -6.29
N GLU A 218 -14.20 10.45 -5.58
CA GLU A 218 -14.53 10.78 -4.18
C GLU A 218 -13.33 10.61 -3.25
N VAL A 219 -12.49 9.60 -3.52
CA VAL A 219 -11.27 9.34 -2.76
C VAL A 219 -10.17 10.34 -3.13
N LEU A 220 -10.09 10.76 -4.39
CA LEU A 220 -9.13 11.75 -4.87
C LEU A 220 -9.47 13.18 -4.40
N ASP A 221 -10.75 13.55 -4.38
CA ASP A 221 -11.23 14.85 -3.92
C ASP A 221 -11.03 15.02 -2.39
N CYS A 222 -10.82 13.90 -1.68
CA CYS A 222 -10.35 13.89 -0.31
C CYS A 222 -8.83 14.14 -0.23
N HIS A 223 -8.37 15.35 -0.57
CA HIS A 223 -6.99 15.83 -0.32
C HIS A 223 -6.64 15.98 1.18
N LEU A 224 -7.39 15.33 2.07
CA LEU A 224 -7.28 15.51 3.51
C LEU A 224 -6.45 14.41 4.19
N VAL A 225 -5.21 14.81 4.53
CA VAL A 225 -4.58 14.58 5.83
C VAL A 225 -4.00 13.18 6.06
N LEU A 226 -2.76 12.99 5.61
CA LEU A 226 -1.81 12.09 6.29
C LEU A 226 -0.85 12.83 7.25
N ASP A 227 -1.18 14.07 7.61
CA ASP A 227 -0.53 14.80 8.72
C ASP A 227 -1.23 14.56 10.08
N ALA A 228 -2.29 13.74 10.14
CA ALA A 228 -2.90 13.35 11.42
C ALA A 228 -2.25 12.07 11.98
N ILE A 229 -0.95 12.14 12.27
CA ILE A 229 -0.33 11.28 13.29
C ILE A 229 -0.73 11.85 14.66
N ASP A 230 -2.02 11.76 14.99
CA ASP A 230 -2.54 11.89 16.36
C ASP A 230 -4.03 11.52 16.35
N MET A 231 -4.30 10.24 16.10
CA MET A 231 -5.50 9.63 16.64
C MET A 231 -5.16 9.14 18.04
N PRO A 232 -5.82 9.62 19.11
CA PRO A 232 -5.62 9.06 20.43
C PRO A 232 -6.00 7.58 20.36
N VAL A 233 -5.02 6.72 20.64
CA VAL A 233 -5.26 5.32 20.97
C VAL A 233 -6.22 5.34 22.15
N VAL A 234 -7.48 4.99 21.93
CA VAL A 234 -8.41 4.74 23.04
C VAL A 234 -7.83 3.55 23.81
N PRO A 235 -7.44 3.70 25.09
CA PRO A 235 -6.98 2.56 25.87
C PRO A 235 -8.13 1.57 25.94
N GLY A 236 -7.86 0.34 25.50
CA GLY A 236 -8.83 -0.75 25.54
C GLY A 236 -9.42 -0.92 26.94
N SER A 237 -10.74 -1.09 26.94
CA SER A 237 -11.55 -1.85 27.89
C SER A 237 -10.91 -2.09 29.26
N GLY A 238 -11.33 -1.28 30.23
CA GLY A 238 -11.02 -1.48 31.63
C GLY A 238 -11.25 -2.93 32.06
N HIS A 239 -10.24 -3.49 32.70
CA HIS A 239 -10.41 -4.60 33.62
C HIS A 239 -11.54 -4.24 34.60
N LEU A 240 -12.70 -4.88 34.47
CA LEU A 240 -13.61 -5.05 35.59
C LEU A 240 -12.86 -5.83 36.68
N GLN A 241 -12.29 -5.11 37.65
CA GLN A 241 -11.94 -5.71 38.92
C GLN A 241 -13.23 -6.01 39.70
N PRO A 242 -13.35 -7.19 40.34
CA PRO A 242 -14.50 -7.50 41.17
C PRO A 242 -14.51 -6.59 42.40
N ARG A 243 -15.63 -5.91 42.62
CA ARG A 243 -15.89 -5.15 43.85
C ARG A 243 -15.80 -6.11 45.04
N ARG A 244 -14.78 -5.93 45.89
CA ARG A 244 -14.77 -6.49 47.24
C ARG A 244 -15.82 -5.76 48.07
N SER A 245 -16.86 -6.49 48.44
CA SER A 245 -17.80 -6.12 49.49
C SER A 245 -17.11 -6.25 50.84
N SER A 246 -16.78 -5.13 51.47
CA SER A 246 -16.46 -5.05 52.89
C SER A 246 -17.74 -4.98 53.70
N ARG A 247 -18.02 -6.05 54.44
CA ARG A 247 -18.65 -5.99 55.77
C ARG A 247 -17.55 -5.82 56.81
#